data_AF-A0A5C3EAC4-F1
#
_entry.id   AF-A0A5C3EAC4-F1
#
_cell.length_a   1.000
_cell.length_b   1.000
_cell.length_c   1.000
_cell.angle_alpha   90.00
_cell.angle_beta   90.00
_cell.angle_gamma   90.00
#
_symmetry.space_group_name_H-M   'P 1'
#
loop_
_entity.id
_entity.type
_entity.pdbx_description
1 polymer ?
#
loop_
_entity_poly.entity_id
_entity_poly.type
_entity_poly.pdbx_seq_one_letter_code
_entity_poly.pdbx_strand_id
1 'polypeptide(L)'
;MEPVVDKLSVINISGSSIDKTCCYVASGTVVSNTGGELSMRSWWQDMTGRFTGFSTEYLLDKSTPWSYEAYTHVFVDDPTSTPKSKKSSARKRREDIILAVLKRAMKEASTEIPQQPRVRFVDDEVLITIDDPALLESFWRNPPVYRGKELRLVSRGLPWKNVTVWGLSDGQTMSEQEVSKACRNFTGSRKDLINILAGFYEVKGMQGGPVFSGEVLVFWSNFCQRKKPKFNGQPLHIIYEDSDSESSDE
;
A
#
# COMPACT_ATOMS: atom_id res chain seq x y z
N MET A 1 -39.83 23.44 -22.91
CA MET A 1 -38.91 22.34 -22.56
C MET A 1 -37.80 22.36 -23.58
N GLU A 2 -36.69 23.01 -23.23
CA GLU A 2 -35.43 23.01 -23.97
C GLU A 2 -34.35 22.47 -23.02
N PRO A 3 -33.38 21.68 -23.51
CA PRO A 3 -32.32 21.15 -22.67
C PRO A 3 -31.15 22.14 -22.61
N VAL A 4 -30.80 22.61 -21.41
CA VAL A 4 -29.56 23.38 -21.18
C VAL A 4 -28.42 22.40 -20.94
N VAL A 5 -27.54 22.33 -21.93
CA VAL A 5 -26.21 21.71 -21.84
C VAL A 5 -25.23 22.82 -21.45
N ASP A 6 -24.50 22.68 -20.35
CA ASP A 6 -23.23 23.38 -20.12
C ASP A 6 -22.35 22.50 -19.23
N LYS A 7 -21.36 21.83 -19.80
CA LYS A 7 -19.97 22.28 -20.03
C LYS A 7 -19.05 21.96 -18.84
N LEU A 8 -18.37 20.83 -19.00
CA LEU A 8 -17.13 20.46 -18.34
C LEU A 8 -16.08 21.56 -18.55
N SER A 9 -15.51 22.08 -17.48
CA SER A 9 -14.26 22.85 -17.53
C SER A 9 -13.13 22.02 -16.91
N VAL A 10 -12.17 21.71 -17.78
CA VAL A 10 -10.85 21.16 -17.48
C VAL A 10 -10.07 22.19 -16.67
N ILE A 11 -9.47 21.79 -15.54
CA ILE A 11 -8.53 22.65 -14.80
C ILE A 11 -7.14 22.03 -14.88
N ASN A 12 -6.24 22.78 -15.52
CA ASN A 12 -4.81 22.54 -15.58
C ASN A 12 -4.19 22.68 -14.18
N ILE A 13 -3.43 21.67 -13.75
CA ILE A 13 -2.61 21.73 -12.54
C ILE A 13 -1.17 22.02 -12.97
N SER A 14 -0.75 23.27 -12.79
CA SER A 14 0.67 23.66 -12.85
C SER A 14 1.31 23.45 -11.48
N GLY A 15 2.27 22.52 -11.40
CA GLY A 15 3.04 22.27 -10.18
C GLY A 15 4.18 23.27 -9.98
N SER A 16 4.43 23.66 -8.73
CA SER A 16 5.66 24.33 -8.33
C SER A 16 6.28 23.69 -7.07
N SER A 17 7.36 22.95 -7.32
CA SER A 17 8.65 22.84 -6.63
C SER A 17 8.79 23.02 -5.09
N ILE A 18 9.12 21.88 -4.44
CA ILE A 18 10.23 21.55 -3.49
C ILE A 18 10.47 22.43 -2.23
N ASP A 19 10.31 21.84 -1.02
CA ASP A 19 11.45 21.46 -0.15
C ASP A 19 11.11 20.50 1.04
N LYS A 20 12.02 19.53 1.23
CA LYS A 20 12.34 18.52 2.27
C LYS A 20 11.37 18.06 3.41
N THR A 21 11.13 16.73 3.36
CA THR A 21 11.17 15.70 4.43
C THR A 21 10.09 15.67 5.53
N CYS A 22 8.91 15.16 5.18
CA CYS A 22 8.12 14.22 5.99
C CYS A 22 7.22 13.44 5.01
N CYS A 23 7.01 12.13 5.20
CA CYS A 23 6.26 11.29 4.26
C CYS A 23 4.76 11.66 4.29
N TYR A 24 4.40 12.69 3.54
CA TYR A 24 3.08 13.31 3.51
C TYR A 24 2.39 13.02 2.18
N VAL A 25 1.27 12.32 2.21
CA VAL A 25 0.39 12.13 1.05
C VAL A 25 -0.89 12.91 1.35
N ALA A 26 -1.05 14.07 0.72
CA ALA A 26 -2.26 14.88 0.86
C ALA A 26 -3.20 14.68 -0.32
N SER A 27 -4.48 14.58 0.01
CA SER A 27 -5.58 14.91 -0.90
C SER A 27 -6.36 16.08 -0.28
N GLY A 28 -6.82 17.03 -1.10
CA GLY A 28 -7.49 18.24 -0.62
C GLY A 28 -8.74 18.58 -1.40
N THR A 29 -9.70 19.24 -0.74
CA THR A 29 -10.96 19.76 -1.32
C THR A 29 -11.18 21.18 -0.81
N VAL A 30 -11.53 22.10 -1.72
CA VAL A 30 -11.76 23.52 -1.43
C VAL A 30 -13.24 23.84 -1.58
N VAL A 31 -13.84 24.52 -0.59
CA VAL A 31 -15.22 25.01 -0.64
C VAL A 31 -15.22 26.49 -0.30
N SER A 32 -15.62 27.33 -1.27
CA SER A 32 -15.67 28.78 -1.11
C SER A 32 -17.09 29.23 -0.82
N ASN A 33 -17.33 29.79 0.38
CA ASN A 33 -18.49 30.64 0.65
C ASN A 33 -18.05 31.84 1.51
N THR A 34 -18.91 32.85 1.59
CA THR A 34 -18.72 34.27 1.97
C THR A 34 -18.10 34.59 3.35
N GLY A 35 -17.31 33.70 3.97
CA GLY A 35 -16.69 33.88 5.28
C GLY A 35 -15.25 33.37 5.41
N GLY A 36 -14.48 33.34 4.31
CA GLY A 36 -13.10 32.84 4.28
C GLY A 36 -12.99 31.52 3.49
N GLU A 37 -11.83 31.27 2.89
CA GLU A 37 -11.58 30.04 2.13
C GLU A 37 -11.35 28.86 3.09
N LEU A 38 -12.31 27.93 3.15
CA LEU A 38 -12.15 26.67 3.84
C LEU A 38 -11.51 25.67 2.89
N SER A 39 -10.37 25.10 3.30
CA SER A 39 -9.74 24.00 2.59
C SER A 39 -9.46 22.85 3.55
N MET A 40 -9.89 21.66 3.16
CA MET A 40 -9.65 20.44 3.92
C MET A 40 -8.43 19.72 3.36
N ARG A 41 -7.57 19.23 4.26
CA ARG A 41 -6.53 18.24 3.94
C ARG A 41 -6.79 16.96 4.71
N SER A 42 -6.58 15.83 4.07
CA SER A 42 -6.57 14.51 4.71
C SER A 42 -5.24 13.79 4.46
N TRP A 43 -4.76 13.06 5.46
CA TRP A 43 -3.53 12.27 5.37
C TRP A 43 -3.58 11.07 6.30
N TRP A 44 -2.63 10.15 6.13
CA TRP A 44 -2.40 9.05 7.05
C TRP A 44 -1.07 9.24 7.75
N GLN A 45 -1.03 8.89 9.04
CA GLN A 45 0.12 9.09 9.91
C GLN A 45 0.57 7.77 10.52
N ASP A 46 1.87 7.50 10.47
CA ASP A 46 2.51 6.43 11.25
C ASP A 46 2.51 6.83 12.74
N MET A 47 1.75 6.09 13.54
CA MET A 47 1.60 6.34 14.97
C MET A 47 2.66 5.63 15.81
N THR A 48 3.43 4.72 15.23
CA THR A 48 4.50 3.98 15.90
C THR A 48 5.86 4.63 15.70
N GLY A 49 6.06 5.33 14.58
CA GLY A 49 7.34 5.92 14.17
C GLY A 49 8.42 4.87 13.92
N ARG A 50 8.03 3.62 13.73
CA ARG A 50 8.92 2.46 13.57
C ARG A 50 8.95 1.95 12.15
N PHE A 51 8.17 2.55 11.26
CA PHE A 51 8.00 2.02 9.94
C PHE A 51 9.17 2.36 9.03
N THR A 52 9.91 1.32 8.64
CA THR A 52 10.98 1.44 7.65
C THR A 52 10.71 0.45 6.52
N GLY A 53 10.78 0.93 5.27
CA GLY A 53 10.86 0.06 4.10
C GLY A 53 9.68 0.11 3.12
N PHE A 54 8.52 0.69 3.50
CA PHE A 54 7.46 1.00 2.52
C PHE A 54 6.96 2.43 2.65
N SER A 55 6.39 2.95 1.57
CA SER A 55 5.58 4.15 1.59
C SER A 55 4.19 3.87 2.15
N THR A 56 3.59 4.91 2.74
CA THR A 56 2.18 4.91 3.13
C THR A 56 1.26 4.64 1.93
N GLU A 57 1.64 5.15 0.74
CA GLU A 57 0.92 4.90 -0.52
C GLU A 57 0.86 3.42 -0.84
N TYR A 58 2.00 2.72 -0.73
CA TYR A 58 2.04 1.28 -0.92
C TYR A 58 1.07 0.62 0.04
N LEU A 59 1.20 0.82 1.36
CA LEU A 59 0.36 0.13 2.34
C LEU A 59 -1.14 0.38 2.15
N LEU A 60 -1.53 1.60 1.78
CA LEU A 60 -2.92 2.01 1.65
C LEU A 60 -3.53 1.75 0.27
N ASP A 61 -2.76 1.24 -0.69
CA ASP A 61 -3.26 0.94 -2.03
C ASP A 61 -4.39 -0.11 -1.99
N LYS A 62 -5.62 0.34 -2.25
CA LYS A 62 -6.81 -0.51 -2.33
C LYS A 62 -7.05 -1.06 -3.75
N SER A 63 -6.29 -0.60 -4.75
CA SER A 63 -6.46 -1.03 -6.15
C SER A 63 -5.90 -2.43 -6.39
N THR A 64 -4.92 -2.85 -5.58
CA THR A 64 -4.28 -4.15 -5.65
C THR A 64 -4.32 -4.83 -4.28
N PRO A 65 -4.90 -6.04 -4.17
CA PRO A 65 -4.94 -6.77 -2.91
C PRO A 65 -3.55 -7.21 -2.44
N TRP A 66 -3.40 -7.48 -1.15
CA TRP A 66 -2.18 -8.09 -0.63
C TRP A 66 -2.04 -9.55 -1.09
N SER A 67 -0.81 -9.97 -1.36
CA SER A 67 -0.45 -11.35 -1.67
C SER A 67 -0.40 -12.17 -0.40
N TYR A 68 -0.87 -13.42 -0.46
CA TYR A 68 -0.75 -14.40 0.61
C TYR A 68 0.70 -14.87 0.83
N GLU A 69 1.61 -14.66 -0.13
CA GLU A 69 3.02 -14.98 0.09
C GLU A 69 3.79 -13.71 0.50
N ALA A 70 4.34 -13.72 1.71
CA ALA A 70 5.22 -12.66 2.18
C ALA A 70 6.35 -12.39 1.17
N TYR A 71 6.74 -11.13 1.06
CA TYR A 71 7.79 -10.64 0.14
C TYR A 71 7.52 -10.92 -1.35
N THR A 72 6.32 -11.36 -1.72
CA THR A 72 6.05 -11.87 -3.06
C THR A 72 4.96 -11.07 -3.75
N HIS A 73 5.30 -10.51 -4.90
CA HIS A 73 4.32 -9.94 -5.84
C HIS A 73 3.87 -11.02 -6.81
N VAL A 74 2.59 -10.98 -7.18
CA VAL A 74 2.03 -11.83 -8.24
C VAL A 74 1.71 -10.97 -9.44
N PHE A 75 2.27 -11.35 -10.59
CA PHE A 75 2.06 -10.68 -11.86
C PHE A 75 1.47 -11.63 -12.89
N VAL A 76 0.78 -11.07 -13.88
CA VAL A 76 0.33 -11.79 -15.08
C VAL A 76 0.66 -11.00 -16.33
N ASP A 77 0.65 -11.66 -17.48
CA ASP A 77 0.75 -10.96 -18.76
C ASP A 77 -0.45 -10.02 -18.94
N ASP A 78 -0.23 -8.84 -19.52
CA ASP A 78 -1.33 -7.94 -19.88
C ASP A 78 -2.22 -8.65 -20.92
N PRO A 79 -3.53 -8.85 -20.64
CA PRO A 79 -4.45 -9.54 -21.55
C PRO A 79 -4.62 -8.80 -22.89
N THR A 80 -4.32 -7.50 -22.93
CA THR A 80 -4.33 -6.68 -24.14
C THR A 80 -3.03 -6.76 -24.94
N SER A 81 -2.05 -7.54 -24.48
CA SER A 81 -0.83 -7.85 -25.22
C SER A 81 -1.19 -8.69 -26.43
N THR A 82 -1.36 -8.02 -27.57
CA THR A 82 -1.57 -8.70 -28.85
C THR A 82 -0.34 -9.56 -29.15
N PRO A 83 -0.48 -10.88 -29.39
CA PRO A 83 0.64 -11.72 -29.71
C PRO A 83 1.10 -11.39 -31.14
N LYS A 84 1.97 -10.40 -31.28
CA LYS A 84 2.50 -9.96 -32.59
C LYS A 84 3.49 -10.96 -33.22
N SER A 85 3.76 -12.11 -32.58
CA SER A 85 4.62 -13.14 -33.16
C SER A 85 4.22 -14.55 -32.72
N LYS A 86 4.70 -15.56 -33.46
CA LYS A 86 4.60 -17.00 -33.13
C LYS A 86 4.65 -17.20 -31.62
N LYS A 87 3.62 -17.87 -31.05
CA LYS A 87 3.59 -18.25 -29.63
C LYS A 87 4.97 -18.79 -29.25
N SER A 88 5.70 -18.05 -28.42
CA SER A 88 6.97 -18.54 -27.88
C SER A 88 6.70 -19.82 -27.12
N SER A 89 7.65 -20.75 -27.14
CA SER A 89 7.60 -21.87 -26.20
C SER A 89 7.47 -21.35 -24.76
N ALA A 90 6.80 -22.11 -23.91
CA ALA A 90 6.65 -21.76 -22.49
C ALA A 90 8.02 -21.51 -21.82
N ARG A 91 9.03 -22.30 -22.19
CA ARG A 91 10.42 -22.12 -21.75
C ARG A 91 10.96 -20.73 -22.12
N LYS A 92 10.85 -20.33 -23.40
CA LYS A 92 11.35 -19.03 -23.85
C LYS A 92 10.61 -17.87 -23.19
N ARG A 93 9.28 -17.99 -22.97
CA ARG A 93 8.51 -17.02 -22.19
C ARG A 93 9.11 -16.85 -20.79
N ARG A 94 9.37 -17.96 -20.08
CA ARG A 94 9.94 -17.93 -18.72
C ARG A 94 11.32 -17.26 -18.70
N GLU A 95 12.21 -17.65 -19.62
CA GLU A 95 13.55 -17.06 -19.74
C GLU A 95 13.48 -15.54 -20.01
N ASP A 96 12.64 -15.10 -20.95
CA ASP A 96 12.45 -13.69 -21.28
C ASP A 96 11.91 -12.87 -20.09
N ILE A 97 10.95 -13.43 -19.34
CA ILE A 97 10.38 -12.78 -18.15
C ILE A 97 11.41 -12.70 -17.02
N ILE A 98 12.16 -13.78 -16.74
CA ILE A 98 13.24 -13.75 -15.76
C ILE A 98 14.24 -12.64 -16.11
N LEU A 99 14.66 -12.55 -17.37
CA LEU A 99 15.56 -11.48 -17.80
C LEU A 99 14.96 -10.08 -17.64
N ALA A 100 13.65 -9.90 -17.87
CA ALA A 100 12.97 -8.63 -17.63
C ALA A 100 12.97 -8.24 -16.15
N VAL A 101 12.72 -9.21 -15.26
CA VAL A 101 12.78 -9.04 -13.80
C VAL A 101 14.19 -8.66 -13.35
N LEU A 102 15.21 -9.37 -13.81
CA LEU A 102 16.59 -9.08 -13.44
C LEU A 102 17.05 -7.71 -13.94
N LYS A 103 16.69 -7.34 -15.18
CA LYS A 103 16.96 -6.00 -15.72
C LYS A 103 16.30 -4.91 -14.89
N ARG A 104 15.07 -5.15 -14.43
CA ARG A 104 14.35 -4.22 -13.55
C ARG A 104 15.10 -4.06 -12.22
N ALA A 105 15.47 -5.17 -11.59
CA ALA A 105 16.19 -5.15 -10.33
C ALA A 105 17.54 -4.44 -10.43
N MET A 106 18.29 -4.65 -11.50
CA MET A 106 19.56 -3.95 -11.74
C MET A 106 19.37 -2.43 -11.92
N LYS A 107 18.25 -1.98 -12.50
CA LYS A 107 17.98 -0.55 -12.72
C LYS A 107 17.66 0.18 -11.40
N GLU A 108 16.99 -0.52 -10.47
CA GLU A 108 16.56 0.04 -9.18
C GLU A 108 17.58 -0.19 -8.07
N ALA A 109 18.58 -1.05 -8.30
CA ALA A 109 19.63 -1.33 -7.34
C ALA A 109 20.36 -0.06 -6.95
N SER A 110 20.28 0.27 -5.65
CA SER A 110 21.07 1.35 -5.05
C SER A 110 22.43 0.85 -4.54
N THR A 111 22.67 -0.46 -4.59
CA THR A 111 23.88 -1.14 -4.11
C THR A 111 24.76 -1.59 -5.29
N GLU A 112 26.07 -1.69 -5.04
CA GLU A 112 27.04 -2.17 -6.03
C GLU A 112 26.76 -3.62 -6.48
N ILE A 113 26.13 -4.42 -5.61
CA ILE A 113 25.70 -5.79 -5.90
C ILE A 113 24.18 -5.87 -5.65
N PRO A 114 23.34 -5.94 -6.71
CA PRO A 114 21.91 -6.10 -6.58
C PRO A 114 21.56 -7.45 -5.96
N GLN A 115 20.57 -7.49 -5.07
CA GLN A 115 19.93 -8.75 -4.69
C GLN A 115 19.22 -9.33 -5.92
N GLN A 116 19.42 -10.62 -6.20
CA GLN A 116 18.69 -11.32 -7.25
C GLN A 116 17.27 -11.68 -6.78
N PRO A 117 16.20 -11.19 -7.43
CA PRO A 117 14.84 -11.64 -7.17
C PRO A 117 14.67 -13.14 -7.47
N ARG A 118 13.85 -13.82 -6.67
CA ARG A 118 13.45 -15.21 -6.93
C ARG A 118 12.18 -15.18 -7.78
N VAL A 119 12.20 -15.88 -8.91
CA VAL A 119 11.07 -15.91 -9.86
C VAL A 119 10.54 -17.33 -9.97
N ARG A 120 9.26 -17.52 -9.70
CA ARG A 120 8.53 -18.77 -9.87
C ARG A 120 7.35 -18.55 -10.82
N PHE A 121 6.97 -19.60 -11.53
CA PHE A 121 5.82 -19.59 -12.43
C PHE A 121 4.82 -20.65 -11.97
N VAL A 122 3.57 -20.24 -11.77
CA VAL A 122 2.44 -21.12 -11.44
C VAL A 122 1.36 -20.80 -12.45
N ASP A 123 1.01 -21.77 -13.31
CA ASP A 123 0.12 -21.54 -14.45
C ASP A 123 0.54 -20.33 -15.30
N ASP A 124 -0.30 -19.30 -15.37
CA ASP A 124 -0.05 -18.05 -16.10
C ASP A 124 0.58 -16.94 -15.21
N GLU A 125 0.69 -17.19 -13.90
CA GLU A 125 1.21 -16.25 -12.92
C GLU A 125 2.74 -16.28 -12.83
N VAL A 126 3.30 -15.11 -12.55
CA VAL A 126 4.70 -14.85 -12.31
C VAL A 126 4.84 -14.34 -10.89
N LEU A 127 5.38 -15.18 -10.01
CA LEU A 127 5.59 -14.87 -8.62
C LEU A 127 7.02 -14.36 -8.47
N ILE A 128 7.17 -13.14 -7.97
CA ILE A 128 8.45 -12.47 -7.79
C ILE A 128 8.65 -12.20 -6.30
N THR A 129 9.58 -12.92 -5.68
CA THR A 129 9.94 -12.76 -4.27
C THR A 129 11.21 -11.94 -4.12
N ILE A 130 11.14 -10.85 -3.34
CA ILE A 130 12.23 -9.90 -3.11
C ILE A 130 12.29 -9.61 -1.61
N ASP A 131 13.41 -9.92 -0.95
CA ASP A 131 13.53 -9.73 0.50
C ASP A 131 13.82 -8.26 0.88
N ASP A 132 14.39 -7.47 -0.04
CA ASP A 132 14.58 -6.03 0.13
C ASP A 132 13.24 -5.26 -0.02
N PRO A 133 12.76 -4.58 1.03
CA PRO A 133 11.51 -3.82 1.01
C PRO A 133 11.42 -2.73 -0.07
N ALA A 134 12.49 -1.97 -0.27
CA ALA A 134 12.51 -0.85 -1.19
C ALA A 134 12.46 -1.35 -2.64
N LEU A 135 13.19 -2.42 -2.94
CA LEU A 135 13.17 -3.10 -4.23
C LEU A 135 11.81 -3.75 -4.47
N LEU A 136 11.22 -4.40 -3.46
CA LEU A 136 9.86 -4.96 -3.56
C LEU A 136 8.85 -3.86 -3.91
N GLU A 137 8.86 -2.72 -3.20
CA GLU A 137 7.98 -1.59 -3.52
C GLU A 137 8.23 -1.04 -4.93
N SER A 138 9.49 -0.98 -5.38
CA SER A 138 9.83 -0.45 -6.71
C SER A 138 9.22 -1.26 -7.86
N PHE A 139 8.95 -2.56 -7.65
CA PHE A 139 8.27 -3.45 -8.58
C PHE A 139 6.75 -3.21 -8.63
N TRP A 140 6.16 -2.73 -7.54
CA TRP A 140 4.77 -2.26 -7.54
C TRP A 140 4.65 -0.94 -8.30
N ARG A 141 5.58 0.00 -8.09
CA ARG A 141 5.57 1.31 -8.78
C ARG A 141 5.83 1.18 -10.28
N ASN A 142 6.76 0.32 -10.67
CA ASN A 142 7.05 0.07 -12.07
C ASN A 142 7.27 -1.43 -12.29
N PRO A 143 6.23 -2.14 -12.77
CA PRO A 143 6.31 -3.56 -13.05
C PRO A 143 7.37 -3.92 -14.11
N PRO A 144 7.83 -5.18 -14.15
CA PRO A 144 8.70 -5.66 -15.22
C PRO A 144 8.04 -5.55 -16.59
N VAL A 145 8.84 -5.18 -17.61
CA VAL A 145 8.35 -5.05 -18.99
C VAL A 145 8.65 -6.32 -19.79
N TYR A 146 7.61 -7.02 -20.22
CA TYR A 146 7.68 -8.18 -21.10
C TYR A 146 7.06 -7.84 -22.47
N ARG A 147 7.83 -8.03 -23.55
CA ARG A 147 7.40 -7.73 -24.94
C ARG A 147 6.88 -6.31 -25.16
N GLY A 148 7.49 -5.34 -24.47
CA GLY A 148 7.13 -3.93 -24.59
C GLY A 148 5.87 -3.54 -23.81
N LYS A 149 5.33 -4.44 -22.98
CA LYS A 149 4.22 -4.18 -22.08
C LYS A 149 4.60 -4.50 -20.64
N GLU A 150 4.15 -3.69 -19.70
CA GLU A 150 4.30 -3.99 -18.28
C GLU A 150 3.47 -5.23 -17.92
N LEU A 151 4.05 -6.10 -17.11
CA LEU A 151 3.28 -7.16 -16.48
C LEU A 151 2.25 -6.52 -15.54
N ARG A 152 1.04 -7.05 -15.54
CA ARG A 152 -0.03 -6.54 -14.69
C ARG A 152 0.12 -7.13 -13.30
N LEU A 153 0.23 -6.27 -12.29
CA LEU A 153 0.22 -6.68 -10.91
C LEU A 153 -1.18 -7.18 -10.51
N VAL A 154 -1.23 -8.35 -9.88
CA VAL A 154 -2.46 -9.00 -9.40
C VAL A 154 -2.55 -8.89 -7.88
N SER A 155 -1.44 -9.10 -7.19
CA SER A 155 -1.35 -8.94 -5.74
C SER A 155 0.04 -8.49 -5.31
N ARG A 156 0.10 -7.76 -4.19
CA ARG A 156 1.31 -7.12 -3.68
C ARG A 156 1.72 -7.70 -2.33
N GLY A 157 2.96 -8.12 -2.22
CA GLY A 157 3.52 -8.76 -1.03
C GLY A 157 3.76 -7.79 0.12
N LEU A 158 3.54 -8.24 1.35
CA LEU A 158 4.01 -7.55 2.54
C LEU A 158 5.38 -8.09 2.96
N PRO A 159 6.28 -7.26 3.52
CA PRO A 159 7.61 -7.68 3.94
C PRO A 159 7.61 -8.36 5.33
N TRP A 160 6.51 -9.02 5.69
CA TRP A 160 6.37 -9.71 6.97
C TRP A 160 5.66 -11.02 6.72
N LYS A 161 6.17 -12.06 7.36
CA LYS A 161 5.50 -13.35 7.44
C LYS A 161 4.49 -13.33 8.57
N ASN A 162 3.43 -14.11 8.44
CA ASN A 162 2.41 -14.34 9.46
C ASN A 162 1.78 -13.02 9.92
N VAL A 163 1.54 -12.10 8.99
CA VAL A 163 0.98 -10.78 9.29
C VAL A 163 -0.53 -10.79 9.18
N THR A 164 -1.19 -10.24 10.20
CA THR A 164 -2.61 -9.89 10.15
C THR A 164 -2.72 -8.37 10.12
N VAL A 165 -3.49 -7.86 9.16
CA VAL A 165 -3.86 -6.45 9.10
C VAL A 165 -5.27 -6.30 9.65
N TRP A 166 -5.37 -5.55 10.74
CA TRP A 166 -6.62 -5.20 11.39
C TRP A 166 -7.02 -3.78 11.03
N GLY A 167 -8.33 -3.56 10.92
CA GLY A 167 -8.91 -2.31 10.47
C GLY A 167 -10.04 -1.79 11.33
N LEU A 168 -10.26 -0.50 11.21
CA LEU A 168 -11.46 0.22 11.63
C LEU A 168 -11.67 1.37 10.65
N SER A 169 -12.89 1.58 10.20
CA SER A 169 -13.22 2.62 9.21
C SER A 169 -14.21 3.67 9.71
N ASP A 170 -14.95 3.36 10.79
CA ASP A 170 -15.99 4.22 11.37
C ASP A 170 -15.71 4.46 12.86
N GLY A 171 -14.46 4.75 13.18
CA GLY A 171 -14.03 5.00 14.55
C GLY A 171 -14.60 6.29 15.12
N GLN A 172 -14.66 6.38 16.45
CA GLN A 172 -15.09 7.61 17.11
C GLN A 172 -14.08 8.74 16.83
N THR A 173 -14.58 9.92 16.47
CA THR A 173 -13.76 11.12 16.28
C THR A 173 -12.98 11.45 17.55
N MET A 174 -11.69 11.72 17.39
CA MET A 174 -10.73 11.96 18.47
C MET A 174 -9.72 13.02 18.05
N SER A 175 -9.16 13.73 19.02
CA SER A 175 -7.98 14.57 18.82
C SER A 175 -6.73 13.71 18.57
N GLU A 176 -5.71 14.28 17.92
CA GLU A 176 -4.42 13.60 17.71
C GLU A 176 -3.78 13.10 19.03
N GLN A 177 -3.96 13.85 20.13
CA GLN A 177 -3.46 13.46 21.45
C GLN A 177 -4.17 12.21 22.00
N GLU A 178 -5.49 12.12 21.81
CA GLU A 178 -6.29 10.95 22.22
C GLU A 178 -5.92 9.73 21.38
N VAL A 179 -5.75 9.88 20.06
CA VAL A 179 -5.26 8.80 19.19
C VAL A 179 -3.87 8.35 19.64
N SER A 180 -2.95 9.28 19.89
CA SER A 180 -1.60 8.98 20.38
C SER A 180 -1.63 8.21 21.71
N LYS A 181 -2.54 8.60 22.62
CA LYS A 181 -2.77 7.89 23.89
C LYS A 181 -3.35 6.49 23.65
N ALA A 182 -4.32 6.36 22.75
CA ALA A 182 -4.89 5.07 22.37
C ALA A 182 -3.82 4.14 21.79
N CYS A 183 -2.96 4.62 20.90
CA CYS A 183 -1.82 3.87 20.35
C CYS A 183 -0.82 3.43 21.42
N ARG A 184 -0.48 4.32 22.39
CA ARG A 184 0.39 3.94 23.52
C ARG A 184 -0.24 2.87 24.41
N ASN A 185 -1.55 2.93 24.59
CA ASN A 185 -2.33 1.97 25.37
C ASN A 185 -2.64 0.68 24.58
N PHE A 186 -2.55 0.72 23.25
CA PHE A 186 -2.71 -0.41 22.34
C PHE A 186 -1.53 -1.36 22.46
N THR A 187 -1.34 -1.96 23.63
CA THR A 187 -0.16 -2.77 23.92
C THR A 187 -0.47 -3.93 24.88
N GLY A 188 -1.21 -4.92 24.38
CA GLY A 188 -0.98 -6.32 24.78
C GLY A 188 0.35 -6.77 24.15
N SER A 189 1.18 -7.53 24.89
CA SER A 189 2.54 -7.97 24.53
C SER A 189 3.11 -7.36 23.23
N ARG A 190 3.72 -6.17 23.35
CA ARG A 190 4.28 -5.31 22.27
C ARG A 190 5.28 -5.95 21.30
N LYS A 191 5.59 -7.23 21.44
CA LYS A 191 6.70 -7.88 20.73
C LYS A 191 6.40 -8.04 19.24
N ASP A 192 5.13 -8.21 18.88
CA ASP A 192 4.76 -8.58 17.51
C ASP A 192 3.99 -7.47 16.77
N LEU A 193 3.75 -6.31 17.41
CA LEU A 193 3.14 -5.16 16.74
C LEU A 193 4.14 -4.57 15.73
N ILE A 194 3.75 -4.56 14.47
CA ILE A 194 4.58 -4.04 13.37
C ILE A 194 4.36 -2.54 13.22
N ASN A 195 3.11 -2.12 12.98
CA ASN A 195 2.80 -0.72 12.70
C ASN A 195 1.32 -0.38 13.00
N ILE A 196 1.05 0.91 13.22
CA ILE A 196 -0.29 1.50 13.30
C ILE A 196 -0.32 2.73 12.39
N LEU A 197 -1.17 2.72 11.38
CA LEU A 197 -1.48 3.88 10.55
C LEU A 197 -2.84 4.43 10.93
N ALA A 198 -2.94 5.73 11.19
CA ALA A 198 -4.21 6.40 11.50
C ALA A 198 -4.50 7.50 10.48
N GLY A 199 -5.76 7.59 10.05
CA GLY A 199 -6.26 8.64 9.17
C GLY A 199 -6.59 9.91 9.95
N PHE A 200 -6.19 11.05 9.40
CA PHE A 200 -6.46 12.37 9.95
C PHE A 200 -6.96 13.32 8.87
N TYR A 201 -7.68 14.33 9.30
CA TYR A 201 -8.00 15.49 8.49
C TYR A 201 -7.86 16.77 9.29
N GLU A 202 -7.72 17.88 8.57
CA GLU A 202 -7.72 19.21 9.15
C GLU A 202 -8.36 20.18 8.17
N VAL A 203 -9.19 21.09 8.69
CA VAL A 203 -9.83 22.15 7.92
C VAL A 203 -9.12 23.46 8.18
N LYS A 204 -8.36 23.94 7.20
CA LYS A 204 -7.75 25.27 7.25
C LYS A 204 -8.86 26.33 7.28
N GLY A 205 -8.64 27.36 8.09
CA GLY A 205 -9.65 28.39 8.37
C GLY A 205 -10.50 28.09 9.61
N MET A 206 -10.32 26.94 10.26
CA MET A 206 -10.94 26.61 11.56
C MET A 206 -9.86 26.38 12.63
N GLN A 207 -10.19 26.71 13.88
CA GLN A 207 -9.37 26.35 15.04
C GLN A 207 -9.65 24.89 15.42
N GLY A 208 -8.62 24.13 15.83
CA GLY A 208 -8.81 22.76 16.35
C GLY A 208 -7.70 21.77 16.01
N GLY A 209 -6.90 22.04 14.98
CA GLY A 209 -5.82 21.15 14.55
C GLY A 209 -6.30 19.84 13.92
N PRO A 210 -5.41 18.82 13.82
CA PRO A 210 -5.73 17.53 13.24
C PRO A 210 -6.81 16.76 14.03
N VAL A 211 -7.75 16.18 13.28
CA VAL A 211 -8.83 15.35 13.82
C VAL A 211 -8.77 13.96 13.18
N PHE A 212 -8.91 12.93 14.02
CA PHE A 212 -8.96 11.54 13.57
C PHE A 212 -10.17 11.30 12.67
N SER A 213 -9.95 10.72 11.49
CA SER A 213 -11.01 10.48 10.50
C SER A 213 -11.94 9.31 10.86
N GLY A 214 -11.58 8.51 11.87
CA GLY A 214 -12.26 7.24 12.17
C GLY A 214 -11.54 6.02 11.58
N GLU A 215 -10.52 6.23 10.75
CA GLU A 215 -9.82 5.15 10.05
C GLU A 215 -8.49 4.78 10.72
N VAL A 216 -8.28 3.50 11.03
CA VAL A 216 -6.98 2.99 11.51
C VAL A 216 -6.69 1.62 10.91
N LEU A 217 -5.42 1.40 10.56
CA LEU A 217 -4.86 0.11 10.19
C LEU A 217 -3.80 -0.29 11.20
N VAL A 218 -3.85 -1.55 11.64
CA VAL A 218 -2.88 -2.14 12.56
C VAL A 218 -2.27 -3.36 11.90
N PHE A 219 -0.96 -3.32 11.68
CA PHE A 219 -0.15 -4.42 11.17
C PHE A 219 0.46 -5.16 12.35
N TRP A 220 0.24 -6.47 12.44
CA TRP A 220 0.68 -7.27 13.58
C TRP A 220 1.14 -8.65 13.10
N SER A 221 2.36 -9.08 13.46
CA SER A 221 2.86 -10.43 13.17
C SER A 221 2.38 -11.47 14.20
N ASN A 222 2.34 -12.74 13.81
CA ASN A 222 2.10 -13.90 14.70
C ASN A 222 0.84 -13.79 15.55
N PHE A 223 -0.28 -13.40 14.95
CA PHE A 223 -1.49 -13.12 15.71
C PHE A 223 -2.34 -14.37 15.99
N CYS A 224 -1.87 -15.24 16.88
CA CYS A 224 -2.73 -16.26 17.50
C CYS A 224 -3.46 -15.70 18.73
N GLN A 225 -4.25 -14.62 18.61
CA GLN A 225 -5.08 -14.19 19.76
C GLN A 225 -6.47 -14.80 19.71
N ARG A 226 -6.87 -15.41 20.83
CA ARG A 226 -8.24 -15.88 21.11
C ARG A 226 -9.27 -14.73 21.19
N LYS A 227 -8.86 -13.46 21.10
CA LYS A 227 -9.73 -12.27 21.27
C LYS A 227 -9.41 -11.20 20.22
N LYS A 228 -10.46 -10.57 19.68
CA LYS A 228 -10.32 -9.47 18.72
C LYS A 228 -9.66 -8.25 19.38
N PRO A 229 -8.62 -7.66 18.75
CA PRO A 229 -7.98 -6.46 19.28
C PRO A 229 -8.95 -5.28 19.24
N LYS A 230 -8.71 -4.31 20.12
CA LYS A 230 -9.55 -3.11 20.23
C LYS A 230 -8.71 -1.86 20.16
N PHE A 231 -9.14 -0.89 19.35
CA PHE A 231 -8.57 0.44 19.29
C PHE A 231 -9.48 1.41 20.04
N ASN A 232 -8.97 2.01 21.12
CA ASN A 232 -9.75 2.84 22.04
C ASN A 232 -11.10 2.21 22.48
N GLY A 233 -11.10 0.90 22.77
CA GLY A 233 -12.29 0.16 23.17
C GLY A 233 -13.19 -0.33 22.02
N GLN A 234 -12.96 0.13 20.79
CA GLN A 234 -13.71 -0.30 19.60
C GLN A 234 -13.04 -1.53 18.95
N PRO A 235 -13.81 -2.58 18.60
CA PRO A 235 -13.25 -3.79 18.02
C PRO A 235 -12.71 -3.53 16.61
N LEU A 236 -11.52 -4.06 16.33
CA LEU A 236 -10.97 -4.09 14.98
C LEU A 236 -11.50 -5.31 14.21
N HIS A 237 -11.60 -5.18 12.89
CA HIS A 237 -11.92 -6.28 11.97
C HIS A 237 -10.68 -6.69 11.16
N ILE A 238 -10.64 -7.94 10.70
CA ILE A 238 -9.56 -8.41 9.84
C ILE A 238 -9.78 -7.81 8.44
N ILE A 239 -8.76 -7.14 7.92
CA ILE A 239 -8.70 -6.71 6.51
C ILE A 239 -7.89 -7.72 5.71
N TYR A 240 -6.85 -8.29 6.32
CA TYR A 240 -6.00 -9.31 5.72
C TYR A 240 -5.39 -10.21 6.77
N GLU A 241 -5.20 -11.46 6.38
CA GLU A 241 -4.51 -12.47 7.17
C GLU A 241 -3.64 -13.30 6.22
N ASP A 242 -2.37 -13.39 6.55
CA ASP A 242 -1.45 -14.32 5.89
C ASP A 242 -1.97 -15.75 6.07
N SER A 243 -1.99 -16.53 5.00
CA SER A 243 -2.49 -17.90 5.07
C SER A 243 -1.40 -18.78 5.68
N ASP A 244 -1.52 -19.11 6.96
CA ASP A 244 -0.66 -20.10 7.59
C ASP A 244 -0.75 -21.41 6.80
N SER A 245 0.34 -21.78 6.13
CA SER A 245 0.56 -23.14 5.68
C SER A 245 0.87 -24.01 6.90
N GLU A 246 -0.15 -24.33 7.71
CA GLU A 246 -0.09 -25.49 8.59
C GLU A 246 -0.11 -26.75 7.72
N SER A 247 1.06 -27.20 7.28
CA SER A 247 1.33 -28.62 7.03
C SER A 247 2.84 -28.86 7.04
N SER A 248 3.38 -29.03 8.23
CA SER A 248 4.58 -29.83 8.44
C SER A 248 4.34 -30.62 9.72
N ASP A 249 3.45 -31.61 9.59
CA ASP A 249 3.52 -32.79 10.44
C ASP A 249 4.87 -33.47 10.14
N GLU A 250 5.83 -33.34 11.06
CA GLU A 250 6.90 -34.32 11.26
C GLU A 250 6.75 -34.96 12.64
#